data_AF-A0A4Q3JDC0-F1
#
_entry.id   AF-A0A4Q3JDC0-F1
#
_cell.length_a   1.000
_cell.length_b   1.000
_cell.length_c   1.000
_cell.angle_alpha   90.00
_cell.angle_beta   90.00
_cell.angle_gamma   90.00
#
_symmetry.space_group_name_H-M   'P 1'
#
loop_
_entity.id
_entity.type
_entity.pdbx_description
1 polymer ?
#
loop_
_entity_poly.entity_id
_entity_poly.type
_entity_poly.pdbx_seq_one_letter_code
_entity_poly.pdbx_strand_id
1 'polypeptide(L)'
;FLFWDGRASTLGAQIDVAVDRDMGGDWAEVERRLAGDARLTALGGGEPLTAARVRRAIVAYERTLIDDGSRLDRAVRGELTLGPDEVRGLELFVGEARCSRCHRPPLLSGVVPPRFLRAELSSIGVPRRPGERALDADTGRHALTHRDEDRGLFKAPGLRRVGETAPYFHHGGFRTLEQVVDFYVKGGGPGLGLDVPNLDPELRPVELSAAQRSDLLVFLRRTLSP
;
A
#
# COMPACT_ATOMS: atom_id res chain seq x y z
N PHE A 1 9.64 -6.58 0.60
CA PHE A 1 8.72 -7.26 1.52
C PHE A 1 7.28 -7.07 1.06
N LEU A 2 6.41 -8.00 1.40
CA LEU A 2 4.97 -8.04 1.13
C LEU A 2 4.20 -8.11 2.46
N PHE A 3 2.87 -7.92 2.39
CA PHE A 3 2.00 -7.53 3.51
C PHE A 3 2.37 -6.16 4.11
N TRP A 4 1.55 -5.69 5.07
CA TRP A 4 1.74 -4.40 5.73
C TRP A 4 2.98 -4.37 6.64
N ASP A 5 3.23 -5.46 7.37
CA ASP A 5 4.34 -5.67 8.32
C ASP A 5 5.63 -6.20 7.66
N GLY A 6 5.59 -6.44 6.35
CA GLY A 6 6.71 -6.98 5.60
C GLY A 6 7.08 -8.44 5.91
N ARG A 7 6.17 -9.26 6.46
CA ARG A 7 6.48 -10.66 6.85
C ARG A 7 6.87 -11.59 5.71
N ALA A 8 6.45 -11.30 4.48
CA ALA A 8 6.77 -12.13 3.31
C ALA A 8 7.84 -11.47 2.43
N SER A 9 8.84 -12.24 2.00
CA SER A 9 9.93 -11.77 1.14
C SER A 9 9.67 -11.98 -0.35
N THR A 10 8.75 -12.87 -0.72
CA THR A 10 8.37 -13.20 -2.10
C THR A 10 6.87 -13.41 -2.22
N LEU A 11 6.31 -13.27 -3.42
CA LEU A 11 4.89 -13.54 -3.69
C LEU A 11 4.54 -15.00 -3.34
N GLY A 12 5.44 -15.94 -3.62
CA GLY A 12 5.27 -17.35 -3.19
C GLY A 12 5.11 -17.50 -1.68
N ALA A 13 5.98 -16.87 -0.89
CA ALA A 13 5.87 -16.88 0.57
C ALA A 13 4.62 -16.16 1.08
N GLN A 14 4.14 -15.13 0.38
CA GLN A 14 2.88 -14.48 0.71
C GLN A 14 1.70 -15.42 0.47
N ILE A 15 1.67 -16.13 -0.66
CA ILE A 15 0.64 -17.13 -0.98
C ILE A 15 0.60 -18.21 0.10
N ASP A 16 1.76 -18.69 0.56
CA ASP A 16 1.83 -19.67 1.66
C ASP A 16 1.12 -19.17 2.93
N VAL A 17 1.40 -17.93 3.34
CA VAL A 17 0.75 -17.33 4.51
C VAL A 17 -0.75 -17.15 4.29
N ALA A 18 -1.19 -16.76 3.09
CA ALA A 18 -2.60 -16.57 2.78
C ALA A 18 -3.38 -17.90 2.79
N VAL A 19 -2.81 -18.96 2.21
CA VAL A 19 -3.42 -20.30 2.21
C VAL A 19 -3.60 -20.81 3.65
N ASP A 20 -2.54 -20.72 4.46
CA ASP A 20 -2.55 -21.20 5.85
C ASP A 20 -3.45 -20.37 6.76
N ARG A 21 -3.20 -19.05 6.84
CA ARG A 21 -3.79 -18.20 7.88
C ARG A 21 -5.10 -17.54 7.50
N ASP A 22 -5.26 -17.14 6.24
CA ASP A 22 -6.43 -16.37 5.81
C ASP A 22 -7.53 -17.30 5.28
N MET A 23 -7.14 -18.32 4.51
CA MET A 23 -8.06 -19.30 3.91
C MET A 23 -8.29 -20.53 4.80
N GLY A 24 -7.48 -20.74 5.84
CA GLY A 24 -7.56 -21.89 6.74
C GLY A 24 -7.29 -23.23 6.06
N GLY A 25 -6.48 -23.23 5.01
CA GLY A 25 -6.17 -24.39 4.19
C GLY A 25 -4.74 -24.90 4.37
N ASP A 26 -4.49 -26.10 3.86
CA ASP A 26 -3.15 -26.66 3.72
C ASP A 26 -2.90 -27.10 2.28
N TRP A 27 -1.64 -27.20 1.89
CA TRP A 27 -1.29 -27.51 0.50
C TRP A 27 -1.70 -28.91 0.06
N ALA A 28 -1.79 -29.89 0.97
CA ALA A 28 -2.26 -31.22 0.61
C ALA A 28 -3.77 -31.20 0.29
N GLU A 29 -4.57 -30.44 1.03
CA GLU A 29 -5.99 -30.23 0.71
C GLU A 29 -6.18 -29.46 -0.60
N VAL A 30 -5.39 -28.41 -0.84
CA VAL A 30 -5.42 -27.66 -2.10
C VAL A 30 -5.13 -28.59 -3.29
N GLU A 31 -4.06 -29.38 -3.22
CA GLU A 31 -3.70 -30.32 -4.27
C GLU A 31 -4.80 -31.38 -4.51
N ARG A 32 -5.39 -31.93 -3.44
CA ARG A 32 -6.52 -32.88 -3.54
C ARG A 32 -7.73 -32.26 -4.26
N ARG A 33 -8.12 -31.04 -3.88
CA ARG A 33 -9.26 -30.35 -4.52
C ARG A 33 -9.01 -30.07 -6.00
N LEU A 34 -7.80 -29.63 -6.34
CA LEU A 34 -7.43 -29.34 -7.72
C LEU A 34 -7.40 -30.60 -8.59
N ALA A 35 -6.92 -31.72 -8.05
CA ALA A 35 -6.92 -33.01 -8.75
C ALA A 35 -8.35 -33.55 -9.00
N GLY A 36 -9.31 -33.19 -8.15
CA GLY A 36 -10.73 -33.52 -8.33
C GLY A 36 -11.45 -32.67 -9.39
N ASP A 37 -10.82 -31.60 -9.89
CA ASP A 37 -11.38 -30.72 -10.91
C ASP A 37 -10.77 -31.00 -12.28
N ALA A 38 -11.57 -31.63 -13.16
CA ALA A 38 -11.15 -32.00 -14.51
C ALA A 38 -10.80 -30.77 -15.38
N ARG A 39 -11.46 -29.62 -15.17
CA ARG A 39 -11.18 -28.39 -15.92
C ARG A 39 -9.81 -27.85 -15.52
N LEU A 40 -9.51 -27.79 -14.23
CA LEU A 40 -8.22 -27.30 -13.73
C LEU A 40 -7.08 -28.25 -14.12
N THR A 41 -7.32 -29.57 -14.05
CA THR A 41 -6.35 -30.57 -14.51
C THR A 41 -6.03 -30.44 -15.99
N ALA A 42 -7.06 -30.19 -16.83
CA ALA A 42 -6.87 -29.94 -18.26
C ALA A 42 -6.07 -28.64 -18.53
N LEU A 43 -6.35 -27.56 -17.80
CA LEU A 43 -5.57 -26.31 -17.86
C LEU A 43 -4.12 -26.50 -17.42
N GLY A 44 -3.88 -27.45 -16.52
CA GLY A 44 -2.54 -27.86 -16.07
C GLY A 44 -1.74 -28.66 -17.10
N GLY A 45 -2.29 -28.95 -18.28
CA GLY A 45 -1.65 -29.78 -19.30
C GLY A 45 -1.68 -31.28 -19.00
N GLY A 46 -2.60 -31.74 -18.13
CA GLY A 46 -2.68 -33.14 -17.69
C GLY A 46 -1.64 -33.55 -16.65
N GLU A 47 -0.75 -32.65 -16.25
CA GLU A 47 0.22 -32.88 -15.17
C GLU A 47 -0.37 -32.51 -13.80
N PRO A 48 0.07 -33.16 -12.70
CA PRO A 48 -0.41 -32.87 -11.35
C PRO A 48 -0.23 -31.40 -10.96
N LEU A 49 -1.29 -30.74 -10.47
CA LEU A 49 -1.28 -29.36 -9.99
C LEU A 49 -0.67 -29.24 -8.59
N THR A 50 0.63 -29.52 -8.46
CA THR A 50 1.34 -29.40 -7.18
C THR A 50 1.34 -27.97 -6.65
N ALA A 51 1.52 -27.82 -5.35
CA ALA A 51 1.63 -26.55 -4.65
C ALA A 51 2.67 -25.63 -5.29
N ALA A 52 3.78 -26.18 -5.80
CA ALA A 52 4.79 -25.40 -6.50
C ALA A 52 4.29 -24.84 -7.84
N ARG A 53 3.49 -25.61 -8.60
CA ARG A 53 2.88 -25.13 -9.85
C ARG A 53 1.81 -24.09 -9.58
N VAL A 54 0.95 -24.32 -8.57
CA VAL A 54 -0.10 -23.38 -8.17
C VAL A 54 0.51 -22.05 -7.74
N ARG A 55 1.53 -22.06 -6.86
CA ARG A 55 2.28 -20.86 -6.49
C ARG A 55 2.83 -20.15 -7.73
N ARG A 56 3.52 -20.86 -8.63
CA ARG A 56 4.07 -20.25 -9.86
C ARG A 56 2.98 -19.64 -10.75
N ALA A 57 1.83 -20.30 -10.89
CA ALA A 57 0.72 -19.82 -11.69
C ALA A 57 0.12 -18.53 -11.10
N ILE A 58 -0.12 -18.48 -9.79
CA ILE A 58 -0.61 -17.28 -9.10
C ILE A 58 0.42 -16.15 -9.22
N VAL A 59 1.71 -16.42 -8.94
CA VAL A 59 2.78 -15.42 -9.09
C VAL A 59 2.88 -14.91 -10.53
N ALA A 60 2.73 -15.78 -11.52
CA ALA A 60 2.73 -15.38 -12.92
C ALA A 60 1.56 -14.46 -13.24
N TYR A 61 0.35 -14.78 -12.75
CA TYR A 61 -0.83 -13.94 -12.90
C TYR A 61 -0.67 -12.57 -12.22
N GLU A 62 -0.22 -12.54 -10.96
CA GLU A 62 -0.01 -11.28 -10.21
C GLU A 62 0.98 -10.34 -10.92
N ARG A 63 1.99 -10.88 -11.60
CA ARG A 63 2.95 -10.08 -12.40
C ARG A 63 2.34 -9.46 -13.66
N THR A 64 1.17 -9.93 -14.09
CA THR A 64 0.42 -9.32 -15.21
C THR A 64 -0.47 -8.16 -14.77
N LEU A 65 -0.72 -8.00 -13.46
CA LEU A 65 -1.57 -6.97 -12.91
C LEU A 65 -0.83 -5.62 -12.82
N ILE A 66 -0.46 -5.09 -13.99
CA ILE A 66 0.20 -3.80 -14.12
C ILE A 66 -0.88 -2.71 -14.18
N ASP A 67 -0.77 -1.72 -13.29
CA ASP A 67 -1.65 -0.57 -13.22
C ASP A 67 -0.89 0.70 -13.67
N ASP A 68 -0.85 0.92 -14.99
CA ASP A 68 -0.15 2.03 -15.65
C ASP A 68 -1.08 2.88 -16.54
N GLY A 69 -2.38 2.78 -16.27
CA GLY A 69 -3.44 3.46 -17.03
C GLY A 69 -3.90 4.80 -16.45
N SER A 70 -3.31 5.26 -15.34
CA SER A 70 -3.79 6.49 -14.69
C SER A 70 -3.60 7.72 -15.57
N ARG A 71 -4.37 8.77 -15.29
CA ARG A 71 -4.21 10.07 -15.98
C ARG A 71 -2.78 10.61 -15.86
N LEU A 72 -2.11 10.39 -14.72
CA LEU A 72 -0.69 10.71 -14.56
C LEU A 72 0.18 9.95 -15.56
N ASP A 73 0.00 8.62 -15.67
CA ASP A 73 0.83 7.81 -16.58
C ASP A 73 0.62 8.22 -18.03
N ARG A 74 -0.64 8.42 -18.43
CA ARG A 74 -1.01 8.91 -19.77
C ARG A 74 -0.39 10.27 -20.04
N ALA A 75 -0.36 11.17 -19.05
CA ALA A 75 0.28 12.47 -19.18
C ALA A 75 1.81 12.36 -19.31
N VAL A 76 2.46 11.49 -18.55
CA VAL A 76 3.90 11.23 -18.69
C VAL A 76 4.25 10.66 -20.07
N ARG A 77 3.36 9.86 -20.67
CA ARG A 77 3.51 9.37 -22.06
C ARG A 77 3.13 10.39 -23.14
N GLY A 78 2.64 11.57 -22.77
CA GLY A 78 2.19 12.59 -23.72
C GLY A 78 0.85 12.30 -24.39
N GLU A 79 0.08 11.34 -23.88
CA GLU A 79 -1.24 10.92 -24.39
C GLU A 79 -2.39 11.80 -23.87
N LEU A 80 -2.12 12.59 -22.83
CA LEU A 80 -3.11 13.40 -22.13
C LEU A 80 -2.44 14.66 -21.54
N THR A 81 -3.16 15.78 -21.53
CA THR A 81 -2.76 16.98 -20.78
C THR A 81 -3.55 17.04 -19.47
N LEU A 82 -2.84 17.14 -18.35
CA LEU A 82 -3.47 17.30 -17.03
C LEU A 82 -4.15 18.67 -16.93
N GLY A 83 -5.28 18.71 -16.23
CA GLY A 83 -5.95 19.96 -15.87
C GLY A 83 -5.11 20.78 -14.88
N PRO A 84 -5.35 22.11 -14.78
CA PRO A 84 -4.59 22.96 -13.86
C PRO A 84 -4.68 22.53 -12.38
N ASP A 85 -5.82 21.99 -11.95
CA ASP A 85 -6.05 21.43 -10.61
C ASP A 85 -5.20 20.18 -10.36
N GLU A 86 -5.09 19.29 -11.34
CA GLU A 86 -4.25 18.08 -11.28
C GLU A 86 -2.77 18.41 -11.21
N VAL A 87 -2.33 19.41 -11.97
CA VAL A 87 -0.95 19.90 -11.95
C VAL A 87 -0.61 20.49 -10.57
N ARG A 88 -1.44 21.38 -10.04
CA ARG A 88 -1.24 21.94 -8.69
C ARG A 88 -1.24 20.85 -7.61
N GLY A 89 -2.15 19.89 -7.72
CA GLY A 89 -2.20 18.74 -6.81
C GLY A 89 -0.93 17.87 -6.85
N LEU A 90 -0.39 17.62 -8.06
CA LEU A 90 0.89 16.95 -8.23
C LEU A 90 2.05 17.76 -7.62
N GLU A 91 2.10 19.07 -7.85
CA GLU A 91 3.11 19.98 -7.28
C GLU A 91 3.10 19.95 -5.75
N LEU A 92 1.91 20.00 -5.14
CA LEU A 92 1.75 19.86 -3.70
C LEU A 92 2.25 18.50 -3.21
N PHE A 93 1.86 17.42 -3.89
CA PHE A 93 2.25 16.05 -3.56
C PHE A 93 3.77 15.86 -3.54
N VAL A 94 4.48 16.43 -4.53
CA VAL A 94 5.95 16.33 -4.62
C VAL A 94 6.69 17.35 -3.76
N GLY A 95 6.06 18.49 -3.49
CA GLY A 95 6.63 19.65 -2.80
C GLY A 95 6.13 19.78 -1.37
N GLU A 96 5.26 20.77 -1.14
CA GLU A 96 4.87 21.27 0.18
C GLU A 96 4.19 20.22 1.06
N ALA A 97 3.36 19.35 0.48
CA ALA A 97 2.69 18.27 1.23
C ALA A 97 3.61 17.07 1.50
N ARG A 98 4.78 17.01 0.85
CA ARG A 98 5.85 16.02 1.08
C ARG A 98 5.43 14.55 0.94
N CYS A 99 4.29 14.25 0.32
CA CYS A 99 3.79 12.89 0.17
C CYS A 99 4.77 11.99 -0.62
N SER A 100 5.48 12.57 -1.58
CA SER A 100 6.49 11.89 -2.40
C SER A 100 7.72 11.40 -1.61
N ARG A 101 7.93 11.85 -0.37
CA ARG A 101 9.06 11.43 0.47
C ARG A 101 8.98 9.96 0.83
N CYS A 102 7.75 9.45 1.00
CA CYS A 102 7.47 8.03 1.23
C CYS A 102 6.83 7.37 0.00
N HIS A 103 5.95 8.07 -0.73
CA HIS A 103 5.25 7.53 -1.91
C HIS A 103 5.95 7.93 -3.21
N ARG A 104 7.07 7.26 -3.49
CA ARG A 104 8.09 7.74 -4.43
C ARG A 104 7.73 7.46 -5.89
N PRO A 105 7.79 8.45 -6.80
CA PRO A 105 7.70 8.21 -8.23
C PRO A 105 8.83 7.28 -8.74
N PRO A 106 8.60 6.51 -9.82
CA PRO A 106 7.37 6.45 -10.63
C PRO A 106 6.32 5.47 -10.08
N LEU A 107 6.67 4.69 -9.05
CA LEU A 107 5.79 3.63 -8.52
C LEU A 107 4.79 4.13 -7.47
N LEU A 108 4.95 5.37 -7.00
CA LEU A 108 4.09 6.05 -6.03
C LEU A 108 3.84 5.20 -4.77
N SER A 109 4.90 4.54 -4.29
CA SER A 109 4.86 3.62 -3.15
C SER A 109 6.14 3.71 -2.32
N GLY A 110 6.18 2.99 -1.19
CA GLY A 110 7.33 2.92 -0.28
C GLY A 110 8.60 2.25 -0.81
N VAL A 111 8.66 1.89 -2.10
CA VAL A 111 9.85 1.25 -2.68
C VAL A 111 10.94 2.26 -3.01
N VAL A 112 12.19 1.90 -2.72
CA VAL A 112 13.31 2.86 -2.67
C VAL A 112 14.10 2.87 -3.99
N PRO A 113 14.38 4.05 -4.59
CA PRO A 113 15.26 4.17 -5.75
C PRO A 113 16.72 3.80 -5.43
N PRO A 114 17.59 3.59 -6.44
CA PRO A 114 17.27 3.61 -7.87
C PRO A 114 16.70 2.28 -8.39
N ARG A 115 16.81 1.19 -7.63
CA ARG A 115 16.44 -0.16 -8.10
C ARG A 115 14.99 -0.55 -7.79
N PHE A 116 14.34 0.09 -6.83
CA PHE A 116 12.96 -0.19 -6.42
C PHE A 116 12.71 -1.66 -6.00
N LEU A 117 13.75 -2.34 -5.48
CA LEU A 117 13.69 -3.75 -5.10
C LEU A 117 13.29 -3.98 -3.65
N ARG A 118 13.24 -2.93 -2.84
CA ARG A 118 12.96 -3.00 -1.40
C ARG A 118 11.97 -1.91 -1.03
N ALA A 119 10.98 -2.30 -0.23
CA ALA A 119 10.06 -1.38 0.40
C ALA A 119 10.63 -0.95 1.75
N GLU A 120 10.58 0.34 2.03
CA GLU A 120 10.76 0.88 3.38
C GLU A 120 9.49 0.68 4.20
N LEU A 121 9.71 0.59 5.51
CA LEU A 121 8.67 0.54 6.52
C LEU A 121 8.83 1.81 7.37
N SER A 122 7.72 2.42 7.72
CA SER A 122 7.67 3.71 8.42
C SER A 122 6.63 3.66 9.52
N SER A 123 6.86 4.38 10.62
CA SER A 123 5.81 4.64 11.61
C SER A 123 5.25 6.03 11.43
N ILE A 124 3.93 6.11 11.30
CA ILE A 124 3.21 7.38 11.18
C ILE A 124 2.37 7.71 12.41
N GLY A 125 2.26 6.78 13.36
CA GLY A 125 1.47 6.96 14.58
C GLY A 125 -0.03 7.04 14.34
N VAL A 126 -0.59 6.18 13.48
CA VAL A 126 -2.03 6.20 13.17
C VAL A 126 -2.86 5.66 14.35
N PRO A 127 -3.92 6.37 14.78
CA PRO A 127 -4.88 5.84 15.75
C PRO A 127 -5.87 4.88 15.07
N ARG A 128 -6.56 4.04 15.84
CA ARG A 128 -7.53 3.07 15.28
C ARG A 128 -8.69 3.74 14.53
N ARG A 129 -9.09 4.95 14.95
CA ARG A 129 -10.10 5.78 14.28
C ARG A 129 -9.72 7.25 14.33
N PRO A 130 -10.23 8.08 13.40
CA PRO A 130 -10.05 9.53 13.46
C PRO A 130 -10.48 10.11 14.82
N GLY A 131 -9.61 10.91 15.43
CA GLY A 131 -9.88 11.63 16.68
C GLY A 131 -9.62 10.83 17.97
N GLU A 132 -9.27 9.54 17.89
CA GLU A 132 -8.85 8.78 19.07
C GLU A 132 -7.47 9.24 19.56
N ARG A 133 -7.26 9.14 20.88
CA ARG A 133 -6.03 9.57 21.58
C ARG A 133 -5.10 8.41 21.94
N ALA A 134 -5.23 7.30 21.23
CA ALA A 134 -4.40 6.12 21.40
C ALA A 134 -3.96 5.62 20.03
N LEU A 135 -2.71 5.16 19.97
CA LEU A 135 -2.20 4.45 18.81
C LEU A 135 -2.98 3.16 18.58
N ASP A 136 -3.00 2.71 17.33
CA ASP A 136 -3.43 1.35 17.04
C ASP A 136 -2.57 0.32 17.80
N ALA A 137 -3.19 -0.81 18.15
CA ALA A 137 -2.54 -1.84 18.96
C ALA A 137 -1.63 -2.76 18.12
N ASP A 138 -1.77 -2.76 16.80
CA ASP A 138 -0.89 -3.52 15.93
C ASP A 138 0.51 -2.90 15.96
N THR A 139 1.47 -3.68 16.43
CA THR A 139 2.88 -3.27 16.53
C THR A 139 3.63 -3.38 15.20
N GLY A 140 2.98 -3.87 14.15
CA GLY A 140 3.54 -3.99 12.81
C GLY A 140 4.75 -4.91 12.77
N ARG A 141 5.84 -4.44 12.18
CA ARG A 141 7.08 -5.22 12.01
C ARG A 141 7.62 -5.81 13.32
N HIS A 142 7.45 -5.11 14.44
CA HIS A 142 7.87 -5.58 15.77
C HIS A 142 7.27 -6.92 16.17
N ALA A 143 6.04 -7.24 15.76
CA ALA A 143 5.42 -8.53 16.06
C ALA A 143 6.22 -9.73 15.50
N LEU A 144 7.09 -9.48 14.52
CA LEU A 144 7.92 -10.48 13.85
C LEU A 144 9.37 -10.46 14.33
N THR A 145 9.91 -9.27 14.63
CA THR A 145 11.33 -9.09 14.92
C THR A 145 11.63 -8.97 16.41
N HIS A 146 10.63 -8.61 17.21
CA HIS A 146 10.74 -8.28 18.64
C HIS A 146 11.74 -7.15 18.96
N ARG A 147 12.14 -6.36 17.96
CA ARG A 147 13.02 -5.19 18.15
C ARG A 147 12.18 -3.97 18.41
N ASP A 148 12.49 -3.20 19.45
CA ASP A 148 11.72 -2.00 19.75
C ASP A 148 11.80 -0.95 18.64
N GLU A 149 12.90 -0.89 17.91
CA GLU A 149 13.12 -0.06 16.71
C GLU A 149 12.08 -0.31 15.61
N ASP A 150 11.54 -1.53 15.54
CA ASP A 150 10.59 -1.95 14.52
C ASP A 150 9.12 -1.69 14.92
N ARG A 151 8.88 -1.14 16.12
CA ARG A 151 7.52 -0.93 16.65
C ARG A 151 6.78 0.12 15.83
N GLY A 152 5.60 -0.27 15.35
CA GLY A 152 4.71 0.58 14.57
C GLY A 152 5.19 0.80 13.13
N LEU A 153 6.17 0.04 12.64
CA LEU A 153 6.63 0.13 11.26
C LEU A 153 5.73 -0.67 10.33
N PHE A 154 5.21 0.02 9.31
CA PHE A 154 4.40 -0.56 8.23
C PHE A 154 4.85 -0.05 6.86
N LYS A 155 4.59 -0.84 5.83
CA LYS A 155 4.91 -0.50 4.44
C LYS A 155 4.02 0.64 3.94
N ALA A 156 4.63 1.70 3.39
CA ALA A 156 3.89 2.70 2.63
C ALA A 156 3.28 2.07 1.35
N PRO A 157 1.94 2.05 1.20
CA PRO A 157 1.28 1.39 0.07
C PRO A 157 1.47 2.18 -1.23
N GLY A 158 1.18 1.54 -2.36
CA GLY A 158 1.03 2.25 -3.63
C GLY A 158 -0.22 3.14 -3.61
N LEU A 159 -0.13 4.31 -4.23
CA LEU A 159 -1.25 5.28 -4.27
C LEU A 159 -2.04 5.26 -5.58
N ARG A 160 -1.70 4.37 -6.52
CA ARG A 160 -2.49 4.16 -7.72
C ARG A 160 -3.91 3.74 -7.31
N ARG A 161 -4.91 4.41 -7.86
CA ARG A 161 -6.35 4.20 -7.57
C ARG A 161 -6.71 4.36 -6.08
N VAL A 162 -5.95 5.17 -5.33
CA VAL A 162 -6.23 5.39 -3.90
C VAL A 162 -7.60 6.04 -3.65
N GLY A 163 -8.14 6.76 -4.64
CA GLY A 163 -9.52 7.25 -4.61
C GLY A 163 -10.61 6.16 -4.57
N GLU A 164 -10.28 4.92 -4.93
CA GLU A 164 -11.23 3.81 -5.14
C GLU A 164 -11.11 2.69 -4.08
N THR A 165 -10.18 2.82 -3.13
CA THR A 165 -9.75 1.72 -2.24
C THR A 165 -10.00 1.99 -0.76
N ALA A 166 -10.99 2.84 -0.45
CA ALA A 166 -11.44 3.01 0.92
C ALA A 166 -11.91 1.67 1.53
N PRO A 167 -11.73 1.44 2.84
CA PRO A 167 -11.14 2.34 3.82
C PRO A 167 -9.60 2.32 3.87
N TYR A 168 -9.00 3.26 4.60
CA TYR A 168 -7.58 3.59 4.57
C TYR A 168 -6.81 3.17 5.84
N PHE A 169 -5.47 3.15 5.69
CA PHE A 169 -4.46 2.62 6.60
C PHE A 169 -4.52 1.10 6.78
N HIS A 170 -3.54 0.51 7.49
CA HIS A 170 -3.38 -0.95 7.61
C HIS A 170 -4.57 -1.64 8.28
N HIS A 171 -5.33 -0.90 9.08
CA HIS A 171 -6.50 -1.38 9.82
C HIS A 171 -7.84 -0.90 9.24
N GLY A 172 -7.86 -0.13 8.16
CA GLY A 172 -9.12 0.34 7.54
C GLY A 172 -9.98 1.26 8.41
N GLY A 173 -9.38 2.01 9.36
CA GLY A 173 -10.13 2.82 10.32
C GLY A 173 -10.59 4.18 9.78
N PHE A 174 -10.02 4.63 8.66
CA PHE A 174 -10.30 5.93 8.04
C PHE A 174 -11.11 5.71 6.77
N ARG A 175 -12.22 6.45 6.61
CA ARG A 175 -13.20 6.19 5.55
C ARG A 175 -13.00 7.06 4.31
N THR A 176 -12.36 8.22 4.44
CA THR A 176 -12.21 9.17 3.34
C THR A 176 -10.78 9.67 3.21
N LEU A 177 -10.39 10.09 2.01
CA LEU A 177 -9.10 10.71 1.76
C LEU A 177 -8.92 12.03 2.51
N GLU A 178 -10.00 12.78 2.77
CA GLU A 178 -9.94 13.98 3.61
C GLU A 178 -9.41 13.64 5.00
N GLN A 179 -9.89 12.56 5.62
CA GLN A 179 -9.42 12.14 6.94
C GLN A 179 -7.94 11.74 6.91
N VAL A 180 -7.49 11.12 5.80
CA VAL A 180 -6.09 10.73 5.59
C VAL A 180 -5.21 11.98 5.40
N VAL A 181 -5.61 12.89 4.52
CA VAL A 181 -4.89 14.14 4.27
C VAL A 181 -4.82 14.98 5.55
N ASP A 182 -5.93 15.13 6.28
CA ASP A 182 -5.96 15.86 7.55
C ASP A 182 -5.03 15.26 8.61
N PHE A 183 -4.89 13.93 8.64
CA PHE A 183 -3.94 13.24 9.51
C PHE A 183 -2.49 13.60 9.17
N TYR A 184 -2.11 13.51 7.89
CA TYR A 184 -0.73 13.85 7.47
C TYR A 184 -0.43 15.34 7.58
N VAL A 185 -1.40 16.21 7.29
CA VAL A 185 -1.26 17.67 7.40
C VAL A 185 -0.94 18.08 8.84
N LYS A 186 -1.53 17.40 9.83
CA LYS A 186 -1.19 17.62 11.25
C LYS A 186 0.17 17.06 11.65
N GLY A 187 0.85 16.30 10.79
CA GLY A 187 2.13 15.65 11.09
C GLY A 187 1.98 14.24 11.66
N GLY A 188 0.87 13.55 11.38
CA GLY A 188 0.59 12.19 11.85
C GLY A 188 0.25 12.11 13.33
N GLY A 189 0.61 10.99 13.97
CA GLY A 189 0.34 10.73 15.39
C GLY A 189 0.75 11.86 16.35
N PRO A 190 1.97 12.42 16.24
CA PRO A 190 2.39 13.56 17.07
C PRO A 190 1.49 14.79 16.91
N GLY A 191 0.97 15.01 15.70
CA GLY A 191 -0.03 16.05 15.40
C GLY A 191 -1.36 15.90 16.13
N LEU A 192 -1.61 14.71 16.66
CA LEU A 192 -2.77 14.38 17.50
C LEU A 192 -2.41 14.33 18.99
N GLY A 193 -1.17 14.68 19.36
CA GLY A 193 -0.65 14.59 20.72
C GLY A 193 -0.29 13.17 21.15
N LEU A 194 -0.05 12.24 20.21
CA LEU A 194 0.36 10.87 20.50
C LEU A 194 1.88 10.78 20.61
N ASP A 195 2.35 10.01 21.57
CA ASP A 195 3.76 9.61 21.64
C ASP A 195 4.03 8.48 20.65
N VAL A 196 5.00 8.67 19.75
CA VAL A 196 5.31 7.76 18.64
C VAL A 196 6.81 7.46 18.62
N PRO A 197 7.28 6.42 19.33
CA PRO A 197 8.70 6.19 19.58
C PRO A 197 9.59 6.04 18.33
N ASN A 198 9.07 5.45 17.24
CA ASN A 198 9.82 5.23 15.99
C ASN A 198 9.24 6.04 14.82
N LEU A 199 8.81 7.28 15.10
CA LEU A 199 8.25 8.16 14.08
C LEU A 199 9.18 8.31 12.88
N ASP A 200 8.62 8.23 11.68
CA ASP A 200 9.34 8.54 10.45
C ASP A 200 9.82 10.01 10.46
N PRO A 201 11.11 10.30 10.22
CA PRO A 201 11.65 11.65 10.29
C PRO A 201 11.11 12.60 9.22
N GLU A 202 10.50 12.08 8.15
CA GLU A 202 9.86 12.91 7.13
C GLU A 202 8.50 13.47 7.60
N LEU A 203 7.89 12.84 8.62
CA LEU A 203 6.61 13.27 9.17
C LEU A 203 6.75 14.56 9.98
N ARG A 204 6.10 15.61 9.50
CA ARG A 204 5.96 16.88 10.23
C ARG A 204 4.67 17.59 9.80
N PRO A 205 4.12 18.48 10.63
CA PRO A 205 3.00 19.31 10.23
C PRO A 205 3.33 20.13 8.98
N VAL A 206 2.32 20.33 8.13
CA VAL A 206 2.38 21.21 6.97
C VAL A 206 1.15 22.10 6.98
N GLU A 207 1.26 23.32 6.46
CA GLU A 207 0.14 24.22 6.35
C GLU A 207 -0.39 24.19 4.92
N LEU A 208 -1.62 23.73 4.74
CA LEU A 208 -2.30 23.73 3.44
C LEU A 208 -3.62 24.49 3.55
N SER A 209 -3.79 25.50 2.70
CA SER A 209 -5.07 26.19 2.50
C SER A 209 -6.16 25.22 2.02
N ALA A 210 -7.43 25.63 2.16
CA ALA A 210 -8.56 24.82 1.69
C ALA A 210 -8.46 24.52 0.18
N ALA A 211 -7.99 25.47 -0.63
CA ALA A 211 -7.77 25.28 -2.06
C ALA A 211 -6.67 24.25 -2.34
N GLN A 212 -5.54 24.34 -1.64
CA GLN A 212 -4.45 23.38 -1.78
C GLN A 212 -4.87 21.95 -1.36
N ARG A 213 -5.64 21.81 -0.26
CA ARG A 213 -6.20 20.51 0.13
C ARG A 213 -7.11 19.94 -0.95
N SER A 214 -7.96 20.78 -1.55
CA SER A 214 -8.83 20.39 -2.65
C SER A 214 -8.03 19.91 -3.87
N ASP A 215 -7.01 20.65 -4.29
CA ASP A 215 -6.16 20.28 -5.42
C ASP A 215 -5.39 18.96 -5.15
N LEU A 216 -4.87 18.76 -3.93
CA LEU A 216 -4.23 17.51 -3.53
C LEU A 216 -5.21 16.32 -3.58
N LEU A 217 -6.46 16.52 -3.12
CA LEU A 217 -7.50 15.49 -3.20
C LEU A 217 -7.89 15.18 -4.66
N VAL A 218 -7.91 16.18 -5.55
CA VAL A 218 -8.09 15.97 -7.00
C VAL A 218 -6.97 15.07 -7.53
N PHE A 219 -5.71 15.35 -7.17
CA PHE A 219 -4.59 14.52 -7.58
C PHE A 219 -4.75 13.07 -7.13
N LEU A 220 -5.04 12.84 -5.85
CA LEU A 220 -5.18 11.49 -5.28
C LEU A 220 -6.38 10.71 -5.86
N ARG A 221 -7.50 11.38 -6.17
CA ARG A 221 -8.72 10.72 -6.66
C ARG A 221 -8.75 10.53 -8.17
N ARG A 222 -8.34 11.55 -8.90
CA ARG A 222 -8.50 11.66 -10.36
C ARG A 222 -7.20 11.36 -11.07
N THR A 223 -6.12 12.05 -10.70
CA THR A 223 -4.85 11.95 -11.42
C THR A 223 -4.19 10.58 -11.28
N LEU A 224 -4.36 9.93 -10.12
CA LEU A 224 -3.83 8.59 -9.83
C LEU A 224 -4.75 7.43 -10.24
N SER A 225 -5.84 7.72 -10.95
CA SER A 225 -6.82 6.74 -11.43
C SER A 225 -6.98 6.84 -12.96
N PRO A 226 -7.47 5.78 -13.64
CA PRO A 226 -7.69 5.78 -15.10
C PRO A 226 -8.63 6.87 -15.64
#